data_AF-A0A9P4H742-F1
#
_entry.id   AF-A0A9P4H742-F1
#
_cell.length_a   1.000
_cell.length_b   1.000
_cell.length_c   1.000
_cell.angle_alpha   90.00
_cell.angle_beta   90.00
_cell.angle_gamma   90.00
#
_symmetry.space_group_name_H-M   'P 1'
#
loop_
_entity.id
_entity.type
_entity.pdbx_description
1 polymer ?
#
loop_
_entity_poly.entity_id
_entity_poly.type
_entity_poly.pdbx_seq_one_letter_code
_entity_poly.pdbx_strand_id
1 'polypeptide(L)'
;MDKNGVWKVKINVSRTDQAAKVGWTLMDPNGNQAGSGTANSEDKKDLFFYVEAQNRPIEHHMPFGVNGFVNHWPNFDDTVVQLEIRKNAPDCDWKPGSPCKPKMTTENRLETQMFQVESCYQFCPKGSNTPLKPSDLNCEDLNDADWYDVLDGAKHRDFECHWKGF
;
A
#
# COMPACT_ATOMS: atom_id res chain seq x y z
N MET A 1 -17.27 11.70 -9.69
CA MET A 1 -16.62 10.83 -8.68
C MET A 1 -15.89 11.72 -7.71
N ASP A 2 -15.93 11.43 -6.41
CA ASP A 2 -15.12 12.15 -5.43
C ASP A 2 -13.69 11.61 -5.43
N LYS A 3 -12.76 12.29 -6.12
CA LYS A 3 -11.34 11.88 -6.15
C LYS A 3 -10.69 11.91 -4.75
N ASN A 4 -11.26 12.65 -3.81
CA ASN A 4 -10.80 12.74 -2.42
C ASN A 4 -11.50 11.72 -1.50
N GLY A 5 -12.33 10.83 -2.06
CA GLY A 5 -12.91 9.72 -1.34
C GLY A 5 -11.88 8.65 -0.96
N VAL A 6 -12.35 7.55 -0.38
CA VAL A 6 -11.51 6.42 0.01
C VAL A 6 -11.30 5.50 -1.18
N TRP A 7 -10.05 5.37 -1.60
CA TRP A 7 -9.60 4.41 -2.60
C TRP A 7 -9.19 3.12 -1.90
N LYS A 8 -9.47 1.98 -2.53
CA LYS A 8 -9.12 0.66 -2.00
C LYS A 8 -8.24 -0.05 -3.01
N VAL A 9 -7.25 -0.78 -2.55
CA VAL A 9 -6.44 -1.67 -3.39
C VAL A 9 -6.50 -3.07 -2.81
N LYS A 10 -6.82 -4.04 -3.66
CA LYS A 10 -6.66 -5.45 -3.35
C LYS A 10 -5.30 -5.90 -3.83
N ILE A 11 -4.51 -6.51 -2.97
CA ILE A 11 -3.15 -6.95 -3.26
C ILE A 11 -3.09 -8.45 -3.05
N ASN A 12 -2.61 -9.17 -4.07
CA ASN A 12 -2.23 -10.57 -3.98
C ASN A 12 -0.71 -10.64 -4.01
N VAL A 13 -0.11 -11.25 -3.00
CA VAL A 13 1.30 -11.62 -3.00
C VAL A 13 1.40 -13.13 -3.06
N SER A 14 2.21 -13.62 -3.99
CA SER A 14 2.52 -15.03 -4.14
C SER A 14 4.02 -15.22 -4.20
N ARG A 15 4.53 -16.29 -3.58
CA ARG A 15 5.94 -16.62 -3.64
C ARG A 15 6.20 -18.12 -3.65
N THR A 16 7.29 -18.48 -4.31
CA THR A 16 7.93 -19.79 -4.25
C THR A 16 9.34 -19.62 -3.66
N ASP A 17 10.18 -20.65 -3.71
CA ASP A 17 11.59 -20.54 -3.35
C ASP A 17 12.43 -19.77 -4.38
N GLN A 18 11.89 -19.62 -5.60
CA GLN A 18 12.60 -19.08 -6.76
C GLN A 18 12.08 -17.71 -7.19
N ALA A 19 10.77 -17.45 -7.01
CA ALA A 19 10.15 -16.23 -7.51
C ALA A 19 9.13 -15.66 -6.53
N ALA A 20 8.97 -14.34 -6.58
CA ALA A 20 7.86 -13.62 -5.97
C ALA A 20 7.06 -12.91 -7.06
N LYS A 21 5.74 -12.83 -6.88
CA LYS A 21 4.83 -12.11 -7.74
C LYS A 21 3.84 -11.33 -6.88
N VAL A 22 3.56 -10.10 -7.30
CA VAL A 22 2.48 -9.30 -6.77
C VAL A 22 1.47 -9.03 -7.88
N GLY A 23 0.19 -9.08 -7.52
CA GLY A 23 -0.91 -8.54 -8.31
C GLY A 23 -1.63 -7.49 -7.50
N TRP A 24 -2.17 -6.47 -8.15
CA TRP A 24 -2.99 -5.46 -7.49
C TRP A 24 -4.17 -5.06 -8.35
N THR A 25 -5.27 -4.69 -7.69
CA THR A 25 -6.47 -4.12 -8.31
C THR A 25 -6.92 -2.91 -7.50
N LEU A 26 -6.90 -1.73 -8.12
CA LEU A 26 -7.36 -0.48 -7.52
C LEU A 26 -8.87 -0.33 -7.75
N MET A 27 -9.59 0.06 -6.71
CA MET A 27 -11.00 0.38 -6.71
C MET A 27 -11.20 1.86 -6.34
N ASP A 28 -12.05 2.54 -7.09
CA ASP A 28 -12.41 3.93 -6.80
C ASP A 28 -13.41 4.05 -5.64
N PRO A 29 -13.67 5.27 -5.14
CA PRO A 29 -14.55 5.49 -4.00
C PRO A 29 -16.01 5.07 -4.23
N ASN A 30 -16.41 4.82 -5.48
CA ASN A 30 -17.73 4.31 -5.82
C ASN A 30 -17.75 2.77 -5.95
N GLY A 31 -16.62 2.11 -5.70
CA GLY A 31 -16.49 0.65 -5.80
C GLY A 31 -16.26 0.12 -7.22
N ASN A 32 -15.87 0.96 -8.18
CA ASN A 32 -15.55 0.50 -9.54
C ASN A 32 -14.04 0.28 -9.70
N GLN A 33 -13.67 -0.73 -10.48
CA GLN A 33 -12.26 -0.99 -10.77
C GLN A 33 -11.63 0.19 -11.54
N ALA A 34 -10.51 0.66 -11.02
CA ALA A 34 -9.80 1.86 -11.44
C ALA A 34 -8.41 1.63 -12.00
N GLY A 35 -7.87 0.44 -11.82
CA GLY A 35 -6.59 0.05 -12.37
C GLY A 35 -6.23 -1.34 -11.90
N SER A 36 -5.27 -1.96 -12.56
CA SER A 36 -4.71 -3.22 -12.10
C SER A 36 -3.30 -3.38 -12.65
N GLY A 37 -2.51 -4.22 -11.99
CA GLY A 37 -1.18 -4.53 -12.47
C GLY A 37 -0.59 -5.73 -11.79
N THR A 38 0.53 -6.18 -12.33
CA THR A 38 1.32 -7.26 -11.76
C THR A 38 2.79 -6.91 -11.87
N ALA A 39 3.59 -7.38 -10.93
CA ALA A 39 5.04 -7.37 -11.01
C ALA A 39 5.58 -8.69 -10.46
N ASN A 40 6.76 -9.09 -10.94
CA ASN A 40 7.42 -10.33 -10.57
C ASN A 40 8.92 -10.09 -10.39
N SER A 41 9.54 -10.92 -9.54
CA SER A 41 10.99 -10.93 -9.32
C SER A 41 11.46 -12.37 -9.26
N GLU A 42 12.44 -12.72 -10.09
CA GLU A 42 13.03 -14.06 -10.18
C GLU A 42 14.41 -14.14 -9.48
N ASP A 43 14.89 -13.00 -8.97
CA ASP A 43 16.28 -12.81 -8.53
C ASP A 43 16.46 -12.73 -6.99
N LYS A 44 15.45 -13.09 -6.18
CA LYS A 44 15.46 -12.88 -4.71
C LYS A 44 15.64 -11.40 -4.29
N LYS A 45 15.34 -10.46 -5.19
CA LYS A 45 15.46 -9.00 -4.98
C LYS A 45 14.12 -8.34 -4.78
N ASP A 46 14.01 -7.48 -3.77
CA ASP A 46 12.79 -6.74 -3.42
C ASP A 46 12.00 -6.29 -4.65
N LEU A 47 10.69 -6.50 -4.59
CA LEU A 47 9.81 -6.35 -5.73
C LEU A 47 9.14 -4.98 -5.65
N PHE A 48 9.31 -4.18 -6.71
CA PHE A 48 8.64 -2.90 -6.85
C PHE A 48 7.40 -3.01 -7.73
N PHE A 49 6.33 -2.32 -7.35
CA PHE A 49 5.15 -2.11 -8.18
C PHE A 49 4.61 -0.69 -7.98
N TYR A 50 3.81 -0.23 -8.95
CA TYR A 50 3.21 1.10 -8.90
C TYR A 50 1.71 1.00 -9.13
N VAL A 51 0.95 1.58 -8.21
CA VAL A 51 -0.51 1.62 -8.25
C VAL A 51 -0.94 2.99 -8.74
N GLU A 52 -1.73 3.00 -9.81
CA GLU A 52 -2.34 4.21 -10.38
C GLU A 52 -3.71 3.93 -10.99
N ALA A 53 -4.48 5.00 -11.18
CA ALA A 53 -5.69 4.95 -11.97
C ALA A 53 -5.33 4.80 -13.47
N GLN A 54 -6.03 3.92 -14.17
CA GLN A 54 -5.75 3.54 -15.55
C GLN A 54 -7.05 3.57 -16.38
N ASN A 55 -6.93 3.86 -17.68
CA ASN A 55 -8.03 3.75 -18.67
C ASN A 55 -9.33 4.50 -18.29
N ARG A 56 -9.22 5.68 -17.70
CA ARG A 56 -10.37 6.52 -17.33
C ARG A 56 -10.05 8.02 -17.47
N PRO A 57 -11.05 8.91 -17.57
CA PRO A 57 -10.84 10.36 -17.63
C PRO A 57 -10.06 10.87 -16.41
N ILE A 58 -9.23 11.89 -16.59
CA ILE A 58 -8.29 12.36 -15.55
C ILE A 58 -9.00 12.92 -14.31
N GLU A 59 -10.19 13.47 -14.48
CA GLU A 59 -11.08 13.90 -13.41
C GLU A 59 -11.57 12.76 -12.52
N HIS A 60 -11.44 11.51 -12.98
CA HIS A 60 -11.78 10.28 -12.27
C HIS A 60 -10.54 9.52 -11.77
N HIS A 61 -9.35 10.11 -11.87
CA HIS A 61 -8.13 9.53 -11.32
C HIS A 61 -8.03 9.84 -9.83
N MET A 62 -7.35 8.95 -9.11
CA MET A 62 -6.87 9.29 -7.78
C MET A 62 -5.86 10.45 -7.87
N PRO A 63 -5.80 11.32 -6.85
CA PRO A 63 -5.01 12.55 -6.93
C PRO A 63 -3.48 12.34 -6.85
N PHE A 64 -3.03 11.09 -6.71
CA PHE A 64 -1.62 10.71 -6.59
C PHE A 64 -1.41 9.24 -6.96
N GLY A 65 -0.18 8.84 -7.27
CA GLY A 65 0.22 7.44 -7.37
C GLY A 65 0.68 6.85 -6.04
N VAL A 66 0.77 5.52 -5.96
CA VAL A 66 1.31 4.82 -4.78
C VAL A 66 2.43 3.87 -5.22
N ASN A 67 3.60 4.03 -4.62
CA ASN A 67 4.72 3.09 -4.77
C ASN A 67 4.50 1.91 -3.83
N GLY A 68 4.62 0.70 -4.34
CA GLY A 68 4.55 -0.53 -3.58
C GLY A 68 5.87 -1.30 -3.60
N PHE A 69 6.23 -1.88 -2.46
CA PHE A 69 7.44 -2.67 -2.29
C PHE A 69 7.10 -3.94 -1.53
N VAL A 70 7.49 -5.10 -2.06
CA VAL A 70 7.54 -6.36 -1.32
C VAL A 70 8.98 -6.57 -0.87
N ASN A 71 9.22 -6.35 0.42
CA ASN A 71 10.56 -6.33 1.00
C ASN A 71 10.89 -7.65 1.69
N HIS A 72 12.18 -7.95 1.80
CA HIS A 72 12.73 -9.10 2.53
C HIS A 72 12.29 -10.46 1.98
N TRP A 73 11.82 -10.53 0.73
CA TRP A 73 11.10 -11.70 0.26
C TRP A 73 11.88 -13.01 0.09
N PRO A 74 13.22 -13.13 0.06
CA PRO A 74 13.76 -14.48 0.22
C PRO A 74 13.38 -15.05 1.60
N ASN A 75 13.27 -14.22 2.64
CA ASN A 75 12.82 -14.65 3.96
C ASN A 75 11.30 -14.50 4.13
N PHE A 76 10.60 -15.64 4.16
CA PHE A 76 9.13 -15.68 4.29
C PHE A 76 8.66 -15.00 5.58
N ASP A 77 9.35 -15.29 6.68
CA ASP A 77 8.97 -14.85 8.01
C ASP A 77 9.11 -13.33 8.20
N ASP A 78 9.97 -12.69 7.40
CA ASP A 78 10.23 -11.25 7.44
C ASP A 78 9.57 -10.50 6.28
N THR A 79 8.84 -11.18 5.39
CA THR A 79 8.26 -10.55 4.20
C THR A 79 7.18 -9.55 4.62
N VAL A 80 7.32 -8.31 4.14
CA VAL A 80 6.34 -7.23 4.35
C VAL A 80 6.03 -6.53 3.04
N VAL A 81 4.84 -5.93 2.97
CA VAL A 81 4.47 -5.02 1.88
C VAL A 81 4.41 -3.60 2.42
N GLN A 82 5.20 -2.72 1.80
CA GLN A 82 5.17 -1.29 2.07
C GLN A 82 4.52 -0.55 0.91
N LEU A 83 3.65 0.40 1.24
CA LEU A 83 2.99 1.31 0.32
C LEU A 83 3.33 2.76 0.69
N GLU A 84 3.88 3.54 -0.24
CA GLU A 84 4.19 4.97 -0.07
C GLU A 84 3.39 5.82 -1.06
N ILE A 85 2.63 6.79 -0.56
CA ILE A 85 1.88 7.74 -1.39
C ILE A 85 2.85 8.75 -2.02
N ARG A 86 2.83 8.88 -3.36
CA ARG A 86 3.67 9.83 -4.13
C ARG A 86 3.16 11.27 -4.09
N LYS A 87 2.65 11.70 -2.94
CA LYS A 87 2.23 13.07 -2.67
C LYS A 87 2.58 13.40 -1.23
N ASN A 88 3.26 14.52 -1.04
CA ASN A 88 3.56 15.01 0.31
C ASN A 88 2.25 15.42 0.98
N ALA A 89 2.12 15.16 2.29
CA ALA A 89 1.04 15.71 3.08
C ALA A 89 1.20 17.25 3.16
N PRO A 90 0.23 18.04 2.63
CA PRO A 90 0.28 19.49 2.70
C PRO A 90 0.55 20.00 4.12
N ASP A 91 1.50 20.92 4.23
CA ASP A 91 1.88 21.61 5.47
C ASP A 91 2.34 20.69 6.62
N CYS A 92 2.67 19.42 6.34
CA CYS A 92 3.15 18.47 7.34
C CYS A 92 4.60 18.07 7.05
N ASP A 93 5.50 18.50 7.94
CA ASP A 93 6.95 18.36 7.81
C ASP A 93 7.51 17.55 8.98
N TRP A 94 8.13 16.40 8.70
CA TRP A 94 8.72 15.57 9.78
C TRP A 94 9.89 16.29 10.48
N LYS A 95 10.55 17.17 9.72
CA LYS A 95 11.51 18.19 10.18
C LYS A 95 11.34 19.45 9.32
N PRO A 96 11.70 20.63 9.83
CA PRO A 96 11.61 21.87 9.05
C PRO A 96 12.25 21.73 7.65
N GLY A 97 11.47 21.97 6.60
CA GLY A 97 11.93 21.89 5.21
C GLY A 97 12.03 20.46 4.67
N SER A 98 11.51 19.48 5.39
CA SER A 98 11.52 18.07 5.01
C SER A 98 10.08 17.54 4.96
N PRO A 99 9.44 17.56 3.78
CA PRO A 99 8.06 17.15 3.62
C PRO A 99 7.83 15.70 4.04
N CYS A 100 6.72 15.45 4.72
CA CYS A 100 6.31 14.10 5.06
C CYS A 100 5.50 13.46 3.93
N LYS A 101 5.76 12.18 3.66
CA LYS A 101 4.98 11.36 2.75
C LYS A 101 4.25 10.27 3.53
N PRO A 102 2.93 10.12 3.32
CA PRO A 102 2.20 9.06 3.99
C PRO A 102 2.63 7.68 3.50
N LYS A 103 2.67 6.72 4.41
CA LYS A 103 3.02 5.32 4.11
C LYS A 103 2.32 4.33 5.03
N MET A 104 2.19 3.10 4.54
CA MET A 104 1.68 1.94 5.28
C MET A 104 2.63 0.77 5.08
N THR A 105 2.87 -0.02 6.11
CA THR A 105 3.66 -1.25 6.04
C THR A 105 2.89 -2.35 6.75
N THR A 106 2.62 -3.46 6.07
CA THR A 106 2.03 -4.66 6.69
C THR A 106 2.99 -5.23 7.71
N GLU A 107 2.48 -5.93 8.72
CA GLU A 107 3.33 -6.73 9.58
C GLU A 107 3.93 -7.93 8.85
N ASN A 108 5.02 -8.47 9.41
CA ASN A 108 5.62 -9.72 8.97
C ASN A 108 4.98 -10.91 9.68
N ARG A 109 5.18 -12.13 9.17
CA ARG A 109 4.48 -13.34 9.67
C ARG A 109 4.74 -13.64 11.14
N LEU A 110 5.93 -13.34 11.63
CA LEU A 110 6.28 -13.55 13.03
C LEU A 110 5.79 -12.41 13.95
N GLU A 111 5.15 -11.39 13.39
CA GLU A 111 4.67 -10.19 14.08
C GLU A 111 5.78 -9.45 14.86
N THR A 112 7.04 -9.64 14.45
CA THR A 112 8.20 -8.95 15.04
C THR A 112 8.39 -7.55 14.45
N GLN A 113 7.91 -7.32 13.23
CA GLN A 113 7.73 -6.01 12.64
C GLN A 113 6.26 -5.63 12.74
N MET A 114 5.97 -4.63 13.57
CA MET A 114 4.60 -4.16 13.78
C MET A 114 4.03 -3.51 12.53
N PHE A 115 2.74 -3.71 12.31
CA PHE A 115 1.94 -2.94 11.36
C PHE A 115 2.14 -1.43 11.59
N GLN A 116 2.51 -0.71 10.54
CA GLN A 116 2.82 0.72 10.62
C GLN A 116 1.92 1.52 9.67
N VAL A 117 1.23 2.52 10.21
CA VAL A 117 0.54 3.56 9.44
C VAL A 117 1.13 4.91 9.82
N GLU A 118 1.66 5.61 8.82
CA GLU A 118 2.15 6.98 8.97
C GLU A 118 1.36 7.89 8.03
N SER A 119 0.37 8.60 8.57
CA SER A 119 -0.44 9.58 7.82
C SER A 119 0.17 10.98 7.75
N CYS A 120 1.35 11.16 8.35
CA CYS A 120 1.99 12.45 8.63
C CYS A 120 1.26 13.36 9.63
N TYR A 121 0.11 12.94 10.16
CA TYR A 121 -0.75 13.75 11.03
C TYR A 121 0.00 14.38 12.22
N GLN A 122 0.88 13.61 12.86
CA GLN A 122 1.67 14.03 14.01
C GLN A 122 2.69 15.15 13.70
N PHE A 123 3.00 15.37 12.42
CA PHE A 123 3.98 16.34 11.96
C PHE A 123 3.35 17.65 11.45
N CYS A 124 2.02 17.74 11.51
CA CYS A 124 1.30 18.92 11.04
C CYS A 124 1.23 20.01 12.13
N PRO A 125 1.23 21.30 11.78
CA PRO A 125 1.03 22.40 12.71
C PRO A 125 -0.30 22.25 13.47
N LYS A 126 -0.29 22.57 14.77
CA LYS A 126 -1.52 22.58 15.58
C LYS A 126 -2.53 23.58 15.01
N GLY A 127 -3.77 23.12 14.80
CA GLY A 127 -4.85 23.95 14.24
C GLY A 127 -4.84 24.04 12.71
N SER A 128 -3.94 23.34 12.02
CA SER A 128 -4.02 23.17 10.57
C SER A 128 -5.18 22.25 10.19
N ASN A 129 -5.75 22.46 8.99
CA ASN A 129 -6.67 21.50 8.39
C ASN A 129 -5.86 20.32 7.86
N THR A 130 -5.57 19.36 8.74
CA THR A 130 -4.77 18.19 8.35
C THR A 130 -5.51 17.38 7.27
N PRO A 131 -4.88 17.12 6.11
CA PRO A 131 -5.54 16.47 4.98
C PRO A 131 -5.79 14.98 5.20
N LEU A 132 -4.98 14.33 6.05
CA LEU A 132 -5.06 12.90 6.37
C LEU A 132 -5.00 12.67 7.87
N LYS A 133 -6.01 11.99 8.42
CA LYS A 133 -5.97 11.41 9.76
C LYS A 133 -5.32 10.02 9.72
N PRO A 134 -4.81 9.50 10.85
CA PRO A 134 -4.33 8.12 10.90
C PRO A 134 -5.35 7.09 10.40
N SER A 135 -6.64 7.27 10.69
CA SER A 135 -7.72 6.39 10.23
C SER A 135 -8.03 6.46 8.73
N ASP A 136 -7.47 7.43 8.00
CA ASP A 136 -7.71 7.60 6.57
C ASP A 136 -6.82 6.68 5.72
N LEU A 137 -5.92 5.92 6.35
CA LEU A 137 -4.99 4.98 5.74
C LEU A 137 -5.02 3.66 6.54
N ASN A 138 -5.10 2.51 5.88
CA ASN A 138 -4.98 1.22 6.55
C ASN A 138 -4.65 0.09 5.58
N CYS A 139 -4.23 -1.05 6.12
CA CYS A 139 -4.26 -2.35 5.46
C CYS A 139 -4.85 -3.39 6.42
N GLU A 140 -5.43 -4.45 5.86
CA GLU A 140 -5.76 -5.66 6.60
C GLU A 140 -4.47 -6.28 7.17
N ASP A 141 -4.54 -6.72 8.42
CA ASP A 141 -3.45 -7.32 9.16
C ASP A 141 -3.37 -8.85 8.85
N LEU A 142 -2.56 -9.62 9.57
CA LEU A 142 -2.49 -11.08 9.43
C LEU A 142 -3.66 -11.80 10.07
N ASN A 143 -4.36 -11.18 11.03
CA ASN A 143 -5.56 -11.78 11.62
C ASN A 143 -6.72 -11.80 10.61
N ASP A 144 -6.82 -10.75 9.80
CA ASP A 144 -7.82 -10.62 8.75
C ASP A 144 -7.39 -11.28 7.42
N ALA A 145 -6.08 -11.30 7.13
CA ALA A 145 -5.53 -11.71 5.85
C ALA A 145 -4.18 -12.46 5.98
N ASP A 146 -4.21 -13.66 6.55
CA ASP A 146 -3.02 -14.52 6.72
C ASP A 146 -2.54 -15.19 5.42
N TRP A 147 -1.34 -15.74 5.47
CA TRP A 147 -0.76 -16.56 4.43
C TRP A 147 -1.40 -17.95 4.38
N TYR A 148 -1.62 -18.43 3.16
CA TYR A 148 -2.12 -19.78 2.90
C TYR A 148 -1.29 -20.50 1.83
N ASP A 149 -1.32 -21.82 1.89
CA ASP A 149 -0.67 -22.70 0.93
C ASP A 149 -1.58 -22.94 -0.29
N VAL A 150 -0.97 -22.97 -1.47
CA VAL A 150 -1.62 -23.41 -2.71
C VAL A 150 -0.98 -24.70 -3.23
N LEU A 151 -1.64 -25.36 -4.19
CA LEU A 151 -1.33 -26.72 -4.65
C LEU A 151 0.09 -26.92 -5.23
N ASP A 152 0.80 -25.86 -5.59
CA ASP A 152 2.17 -25.88 -6.12
C ASP A 152 3.25 -25.59 -5.06
N GLY A 153 2.87 -25.51 -3.77
CA GLY A 153 3.77 -25.20 -2.67
C GLY A 153 4.12 -23.71 -2.56
N ALA A 154 3.49 -22.84 -3.36
CA ALA A 154 3.62 -21.41 -3.19
C ALA A 154 2.87 -20.94 -1.92
N LYS A 155 3.43 -19.92 -1.28
CA LYS A 155 2.77 -19.17 -0.22
C LYS A 155 2.05 -17.98 -0.82
N HIS A 156 0.78 -17.82 -0.48
CA HIS A 156 -0.08 -16.76 -0.98
C HIS A 156 -0.65 -15.94 0.17
N ARG A 157 -0.81 -14.63 -0.05
CA ARG A 157 -1.53 -13.72 0.84
C ARG A 157 -2.35 -12.76 0.00
N ASP A 158 -3.63 -12.62 0.35
CA ASP A 158 -4.55 -11.67 -0.26
C ASP A 158 -5.03 -10.71 0.80
N PHE A 159 -4.83 -9.41 0.60
CA PHE A 159 -5.23 -8.39 1.56
C PHE A 159 -5.67 -7.11 0.86
N GLU A 160 -6.51 -6.33 1.54
CA GLU A 160 -6.95 -5.01 1.12
C GLU A 160 -6.21 -3.91 1.89
N CYS A 161 -5.79 -2.88 1.19
CA CYS A 161 -5.40 -1.61 1.78
C CYS A 161 -6.32 -0.50 1.29
N HIS A 162 -6.42 0.58 2.06
CA HIS A 162 -7.17 1.75 1.66
C HIS A 162 -6.48 3.05 2.03
N TRP A 163 -6.76 4.09 1.25
CA TRP A 163 -6.31 5.45 1.51
C TRP A 163 -7.32 6.47 1.03
N LYS A 164 -7.46 7.55 1.79
CA LYS A 164 -8.24 8.70 1.37
C LYS A 164 -7.46 9.57 0.38
N GLY A 165 -8.13 10.06 -0.65
CA GLY A 165 -7.57 11.08 -1.54
C GLY A 165 -7.53 12.46 -0.86
N PHE A 166 -6.49 13.23 -1.16
CA PHE A 166 -6.27 14.60 -0.67
C PHE A 166 -5.38 15.33 -1.68
#